data_AF-A0A522B247-F1
#
_entry.id   AF-A0A522B247-F1
#
_cell.length_a   1.000
_cell.length_b   1.000
_cell.length_c   1.000
_cell.angle_alpha   90.00
_cell.angle_beta   90.00
_cell.angle_gamma   90.00
#
_symmetry.space_group_name_H-M   'P 1'
#
loop_
_entity.id
_entity.type
_entity.pdbx_description
1 polymer ?
#
loop_
_entity_poly.entity_id
_entity_poly.type
_entity_poly.pdbx_seq_one_letter_code
_entity_poly.pdbx_strand_id
1 'polypeptide(L)'
;MKPAFRVLITFVVVVVAYYAILWVPFALIPLKGQWWIGSLVSLLCAIGVGRYVWVKSEAVPDRLATSVAYGALVTGGVGFSAGFFGPLIFNPSANQGPLLGIFITGPLGFLLGGIGGFVCWLIQERKARKETI
;
A
#
# COMPACT_ATOMS: atom_id res chain seq x y z
N MET A 1 12.37 -11.63 2.48
CA MET A 1 11.11 -11.33 3.22
C MET A 1 10.54 -12.58 3.87
N LYS A 2 9.94 -12.46 5.07
CA LYS A 2 9.17 -13.56 5.70
C LYS A 2 8.08 -14.09 4.75
N PRO A 3 7.86 -15.41 4.66
CA PRO A 3 6.95 -16.01 3.68
C PRO A 3 5.50 -15.54 3.86
N ALA A 4 5.02 -15.39 5.10
CA ALA A 4 3.67 -14.88 5.38
C ALA A 4 3.46 -13.45 4.86
N PHE A 5 4.44 -12.56 5.07
CA PHE A 5 4.37 -11.17 4.61
C PHE A 5 4.43 -11.08 3.08
N ARG A 6 5.21 -11.97 2.45
CA ARG A 6 5.29 -12.11 1.00
C ARG A 6 3.94 -12.50 0.39
N VAL A 7 3.29 -13.53 0.95
CA VAL A 7 1.95 -13.97 0.53
C VAL A 7 0.94 -12.85 0.66
N LEU A 8 0.94 -12.13 1.79
CA LEU A 8 0.05 -11.01 2.03
C LEU A 8 0.22 -9.89 0.98
N ILE A 9 1.45 -9.45 0.72
CA ILE A 9 1.72 -8.40 -0.28
C ILE A 9 1.30 -8.85 -1.67
N THR A 10 1.66 -10.06 -2.08
CA THR A 10 1.29 -10.59 -3.40
C THR A 10 -0.23 -10.66 -3.56
N PHE A 11 -0.95 -11.12 -2.53
CA PHE A 11 -2.41 -11.15 -2.54
C PHE A 11 -3.00 -9.74 -2.69
N VAL A 12 -2.55 -8.79 -1.87
CA VAL A 12 -3.02 -7.40 -1.93
C VAL A 12 -2.76 -6.80 -3.32
N VAL A 13 -1.55 -6.99 -3.87
CA VAL A 13 -1.18 -6.48 -5.19
C VAL A 13 -2.04 -7.10 -6.29
N VAL A 14 -2.30 -8.40 -6.26
CA VAL A 14 -3.16 -9.06 -7.26
C VAL A 14 -4.57 -8.48 -7.24
N VAL A 15 -5.16 -8.30 -6.05
CA VAL A 15 -6.49 -7.70 -5.90
C VAL A 15 -6.51 -6.27 -6.42
N VAL A 16 -5.54 -5.45 -5.99
CA VAL A 16 -5.46 -4.04 -6.41
C VAL A 16 -5.23 -3.93 -7.92
N ALA A 17 -4.32 -4.73 -8.49
CA ALA A 17 -4.05 -4.74 -9.91
C ALA A 17 -5.27 -5.18 -10.72
N TYR A 18 -5.98 -6.23 -10.28
CA TYR A 18 -7.22 -6.66 -10.91
C TYR A 18 -8.25 -5.54 -10.96
N TYR A 19 -8.53 -4.90 -9.82
CA TYR A 19 -9.49 -3.80 -9.74
C TYR A 19 -9.05 -2.59 -10.59
N ALA A 20 -7.77 -2.20 -10.51
CA ALA A 20 -7.26 -1.05 -11.26
C ALA A 20 -7.37 -1.28 -12.77
N ILE A 21 -7.01 -2.46 -13.26
CA ILE A 21 -7.05 -2.80 -14.69
C ILE A 21 -8.49 -2.99 -15.17
N LEU A 22 -9.37 -3.53 -14.32
CA LEU A 22 -10.78 -3.66 -14.63
C LEU A 22 -11.45 -2.28 -14.74
N TRP A 23 -11.20 -1.38 -13.80
CA TRP A 23 -11.92 -0.11 -13.74
C TRP A 23 -11.31 1.00 -14.60
N VAL A 24 -9.99 1.06 -14.77
CA VAL A 24 -9.37 2.20 -15.47
C VAL A 24 -9.45 2.02 -17.00
N PRO A 25 -8.79 1.02 -17.61
CA PRO A 25 -8.90 0.76 -19.05
C PRO A 25 -10.33 0.46 -19.53
N PHE A 26 -11.06 -0.42 -18.86
CA PHE A 26 -12.37 -0.89 -19.37
C PHE A 26 -13.53 0.05 -19.03
N ALA A 27 -13.36 1.05 -18.16
CA ALA A 27 -14.33 2.15 -18.09
C ALA A 27 -14.26 3.05 -19.33
N LEU A 28 -13.11 3.09 -20.03
CA LEU A 28 -12.89 3.92 -21.21
C LEU A 28 -13.26 3.21 -22.52
N ILE A 29 -13.41 1.88 -22.50
CA ILE A 29 -13.74 1.06 -23.66
C ILE A 29 -15.19 0.55 -23.52
N PRO A 30 -16.15 1.05 -24.32
CA PRO A 30 -17.54 0.60 -24.24
C PRO A 30 -17.69 -0.82 -24.80
N LEU A 31 -17.43 -1.83 -23.96
CA LEU A 31 -17.67 -3.24 -24.26
C LEU A 31 -19.16 -3.56 -24.15
N LYS A 32 -19.94 -3.20 -25.18
CA LYS A 32 -21.38 -3.53 -25.26
C LYS A 32 -21.59 -5.05 -25.12
N GLY A 33 -22.03 -5.52 -23.95
CA GLY A 33 -22.39 -6.91 -23.67
C GLY A 33 -21.21 -7.89 -23.41
N GLN A 34 -19.95 -7.44 -23.50
CA GLN A 34 -18.76 -8.29 -23.41
C GLN A 34 -17.91 -8.05 -22.15
N TRP A 35 -18.56 -7.67 -21.05
CA TRP A 35 -17.92 -7.34 -19.76
C TRP A 35 -17.01 -8.45 -19.20
N TRP A 36 -17.31 -9.71 -19.54
CA TRP A 36 -16.51 -10.88 -19.15
C TRP A 36 -15.09 -10.86 -19.75
N ILE A 37 -14.89 -10.28 -20.95
CA ILE A 37 -13.56 -10.16 -21.58
C ILE A 37 -12.67 -9.27 -20.72
N GLY A 38 -13.20 -8.13 -20.26
CA GLY A 38 -12.46 -7.21 -19.39
C GLY A 38 -12.05 -7.89 -18.08
N SER A 39 -12.91 -8.75 -17.53
CA SER A 39 -12.58 -9.53 -16.33
C SER A 39 -11.47 -10.54 -16.58
N LEU A 40 -11.51 -11.30 -17.68
CA LEU A 40 -10.47 -12.27 -18.02
C LEU A 40 -9.11 -11.61 -18.28
N VAL A 41 -9.09 -10.52 -19.04
CA VAL A 41 -7.86 -9.77 -19.33
C VAL A 41 -7.29 -9.19 -18.03
N SER A 42 -8.12 -8.58 -17.20
CA SER A 42 -7.69 -8.03 -15.91
C SER A 42 -7.13 -9.11 -14.99
N LEU A 43 -7.73 -10.30 -14.97
CA LEU A 43 -7.25 -11.43 -14.19
C LEU A 43 -5.87 -11.92 -14.67
N LEU A 44 -5.68 -12.08 -15.99
CA LEU A 44 -4.39 -12.47 -16.56
C LEU A 44 -3.30 -11.44 -16.25
N CYS A 45 -3.61 -10.16 -16.37
CA CYS A 45 -2.67 -9.09 -16.01
C CYS A 45 -2.36 -9.10 -14.51
N ALA A 46 -3.38 -9.24 -13.65
CA ALA A 46 -3.20 -9.30 -12.20
C ALA A 46 -2.33 -10.49 -11.78
N ILE A 47 -2.50 -11.66 -12.40
CA ILE A 47 -1.64 -12.83 -12.19
C ILE A 47 -0.20 -12.52 -12.63
N GLY A 48 -0.02 -11.87 -13.77
CA GLY A 48 1.30 -11.44 -14.26
C GLY A 48 2.01 -10.50 -13.27
N VAL A 49 1.30 -9.48 -12.76
CA VAL A 49 1.81 -8.55 -11.76
C VAL A 49 2.11 -9.28 -10.44
N GLY A 50 1.22 -10.15 -9.99
CA GLY A 50 1.41 -10.96 -8.78
C GLY A 50 2.66 -11.84 -8.87
N ARG A 51 2.86 -12.51 -10.00
CA ARG A 51 4.06 -13.31 -10.27
C ARG A 51 5.31 -12.44 -10.28
N TYR A 52 5.27 -11.27 -10.91
CA TYR A 52 6.39 -10.33 -10.93
C TYR A 52 6.80 -9.90 -9.51
N VAL A 53 5.82 -9.50 -8.69
CA VAL A 53 6.06 -9.11 -7.30
C VAL A 53 6.60 -10.27 -6.47
N TRP A 54 6.05 -11.48 -6.63
CA TRP A 54 6.54 -12.66 -5.93
C TRP A 54 8.02 -12.92 -6.22
N VAL A 55 8.42 -12.92 -7.49
CA VAL A 55 9.82 -13.15 -7.90
C VAL A 55 10.74 -12.05 -7.38
N LYS A 56 10.33 -10.77 -7.47
CA LYS A 56 11.18 -9.66 -7.02
C LYS A 56 11.27 -9.52 -5.51
N SER A 57 10.25 -9.95 -4.77
CA SER A 57 10.23 -9.87 -3.31
C SER A 57 11.24 -10.79 -2.61
N GLU A 58 11.81 -11.77 -3.32
CA GLU A 58 12.90 -12.61 -2.79
C GLU A 58 14.18 -11.82 -2.54
N ALA A 59 14.45 -10.80 -3.37
CA ALA A 59 15.62 -9.95 -3.22
C ALA A 59 15.49 -8.91 -2.10
N VAL A 60 14.30 -8.74 -1.51
CA VAL A 60 14.04 -7.71 -0.51
C VAL A 60 14.43 -8.19 0.89
N PRO A 61 15.32 -7.47 1.61
CA PRO A 61 15.70 -7.82 2.97
C PRO A 61 14.51 -7.77 3.94
N ASP A 62 14.45 -8.72 4.87
CA ASP A 62 13.40 -8.80 5.91
C ASP A 62 13.34 -7.53 6.77
N ARG A 63 14.50 -6.98 7.13
CA ARG A 63 14.60 -5.75 7.94
C ARG A 63 14.06 -4.53 7.20
N LEU A 64 14.32 -4.44 5.89
CA LEU A 64 13.80 -3.34 5.07
C LEU A 64 12.27 -3.39 5.02
N ALA A 65 11.71 -4.54 4.65
CA ALA A 65 10.28 -4.76 4.56
C ALA A 65 9.57 -4.47 5.89
N THR A 66 10.12 -4.94 6.99
CA THR A 66 9.57 -4.71 8.34
C THR A 66 9.66 -3.23 8.74
N SER A 67 10.79 -2.56 8.46
CA SER A 67 10.98 -1.14 8.78
C SER A 67 9.97 -0.25 8.03
N VAL A 68 9.81 -0.48 6.73
CA VAL A 68 8.85 0.25 5.89
C VAL A 68 7.42 -0.01 6.34
N ALA A 69 7.04 -1.28 6.56
CA ALA A 69 5.70 -1.64 7.00
C ALA A 69 5.36 -1.04 8.37
N TYR A 70 6.31 -1.10 9.31
CA TYR A 70 6.14 -0.52 10.64
C TYR A 70 5.93 0.98 10.57
N GLY A 71 6.81 1.70 9.86
CA GLY A 71 6.68 3.14 9.68
C GLY A 71 5.34 3.53 9.04
N ALA A 72 4.95 2.83 7.96
CA ALA A 72 3.70 3.09 7.26
C ALA A 72 2.47 2.84 8.15
N LEU A 73 2.41 1.71 8.86
CA LEU A 73 1.25 1.36 9.68
C LEU A 73 1.12 2.26 10.91
N VAL A 74 2.23 2.59 11.58
CA VAL A 74 2.19 3.45 12.78
C VAL A 74 1.80 4.88 12.40
N THR A 75 2.52 5.49 11.47
CA THR A 75 2.25 6.89 11.08
C THR A 75 0.91 7.02 10.36
N GLY A 76 0.54 6.03 9.53
CA GLY A 76 -0.78 5.96 8.90
C GLY A 76 -1.91 5.80 9.91
N GLY A 77 -1.74 4.93 10.91
CA GLY A 77 -2.72 4.74 11.98
C GLY A 77 -2.90 5.99 12.86
N VAL A 78 -1.81 6.67 13.20
CA VAL A 78 -1.84 7.94 13.93
C VAL A 78 -2.52 9.03 13.10
N GLY A 79 -2.13 9.19 11.83
CA GLY A 79 -2.73 10.16 10.91
C GLY A 79 -4.23 9.90 10.72
N PHE A 80 -4.60 8.65 10.47
CA PHE A 80 -6.00 8.21 10.35
C PHE A 80 -6.78 8.55 11.62
N SER A 81 -6.27 8.17 12.80
CA SER A 81 -6.97 8.39 14.07
C SER A 81 -7.16 9.88 14.34
N ALA A 82 -6.13 10.69 14.12
CA ALA A 82 -6.20 12.14 14.29
C ALA A 82 -7.21 12.78 13.32
N GLY A 83 -7.19 12.43 12.03
CA GLY A 83 -8.12 13.00 11.06
C GLY A 83 -9.52 12.40 11.07
N PHE A 84 -9.71 11.19 11.60
CA PHE A 84 -11.01 10.56 11.73
C PHE A 84 -11.73 11.07 12.98
N PHE A 85 -11.09 10.95 14.14
CA PHE A 85 -11.68 11.29 15.43
C PHE A 85 -11.54 12.77 15.78
N GLY A 86 -10.50 13.46 15.32
CA GLY A 86 -10.30 14.88 15.60
C GLY A 86 -11.52 15.72 15.21
N PRO A 87 -11.99 15.66 13.95
CA PRO A 87 -13.18 16.38 13.54
C PRO A 87 -14.45 15.98 14.32
N LEU A 88 -14.59 14.71 14.70
CA LEU A 88 -15.73 14.25 15.51
C LEU A 88 -15.75 14.88 16.92
N ILE A 89 -14.57 15.12 17.49
CA ILE A 89 -14.42 15.70 18.83
C ILE A 89 -14.56 17.23 18.76
N PHE A 90 -13.88 17.89 17.81
CA PHE A 90 -13.80 19.35 17.76
C PHE A 90 -14.93 20.01 16.96
N ASN A 91 -15.55 19.31 16.02
CA ASN A 91 -16.68 19.80 15.23
C ASN A 91 -17.68 18.67 14.93
N PRO A 92 -18.42 18.18 15.96
CA PRO A 92 -19.33 17.05 15.82
C PRO A 92 -20.48 17.29 14.83
N SER A 93 -20.81 18.56 14.53
CA SER A 93 -21.79 18.94 13.51
C SER A 93 -21.31 18.70 12.07
N ALA A 94 -20.00 18.51 11.86
CA ALA A 94 -19.45 18.19 10.55
C ALA A 94 -19.59 16.68 10.26
N ASN A 95 -20.70 16.29 9.63
CA ASN A 95 -20.95 14.89 9.22
C ASN A 95 -19.89 14.30 8.28
N GLN A 96 -19.05 15.13 7.68
CA GLN A 96 -17.95 14.73 6.80
C GLN A 96 -16.57 14.81 7.46
N GLY A 97 -16.51 15.18 8.75
CA GLY A 97 -15.27 15.26 9.50
C GLY A 97 -14.36 14.03 9.35
N PRO A 98 -14.89 12.81 9.50
CA PRO A 98 -14.09 11.58 9.37
C PRO A 98 -13.43 11.36 8.00
N LEU A 99 -13.91 12.01 6.93
CA LEU A 99 -13.36 11.87 5.58
C LEU A 99 -11.91 12.39 5.49
N LEU A 100 -11.54 13.35 6.35
CA LEU A 100 -10.17 13.83 6.50
C LEU A 100 -9.22 12.70 6.93
N GLY A 101 -9.69 11.85 7.85
CA GLY A 101 -9.01 10.62 8.31
C GLY A 101 -8.81 9.63 7.17
N ILE A 102 -9.90 9.33 6.47
CA ILE A 102 -9.97 8.26 5.46
C ILE A 102 -9.18 8.63 4.20
N PHE A 103 -9.34 9.84 3.67
CA PHE A 103 -8.83 10.20 2.35
C PHE A 103 -7.51 10.96 2.36
N ILE A 104 -7.17 11.64 3.47
CA ILE A 104 -6.02 12.55 3.50
C ILE A 104 -5.01 12.10 4.54
N THR A 105 -5.32 12.28 5.81
CA THR A 105 -4.34 12.15 6.91
C THR A 105 -3.90 10.71 7.14
N GLY A 106 -4.79 9.73 7.01
CA GLY A 106 -4.44 8.30 7.06
C GLY A 106 -3.52 7.88 5.90
N PRO A 107 -3.94 8.04 4.63
CA PRO A 107 -3.10 7.72 3.47
C PRO A 107 -1.78 8.50 3.44
N LEU A 108 -1.80 9.79 3.75
CA LEU A 108 -0.59 10.61 3.80
C LEU A 108 0.36 10.13 4.90
N GLY A 109 -0.16 9.84 6.09
CA GLY A 109 0.61 9.27 7.19
C GLY A 109 1.23 7.92 6.81
N PHE A 110 0.49 7.08 6.09
CA PHE A 110 0.99 5.79 5.61
C PHE A 110 2.17 5.96 4.64
N LEU A 111 2.04 6.89 3.67
CA LEU A 111 3.11 7.18 2.71
C LEU A 111 4.36 7.76 3.39
N LEU A 112 4.18 8.80 4.20
CA LEU A 112 5.29 9.44 4.91
C LEU A 112 5.96 8.47 5.89
N GLY A 113 5.17 7.64 6.58
CA GLY A 113 5.67 6.59 7.44
C GLY A 113 6.48 5.54 6.71
N GLY A 114 6.03 5.09 5.54
CA GLY A 114 6.77 4.14 4.71
C GLY A 114 8.10 4.71 4.22
N ILE A 115 8.10 5.98 3.76
CA ILE A 115 9.32 6.71 3.36
C ILE A 115 10.27 6.84 4.57
N GLY A 116 9.75 7.22 5.74
CA GLY A 116 10.54 7.31 6.97
C GLY A 116 11.16 5.97 7.35
N GLY A 117 10.40 4.88 7.30
CA GLY A 117 10.90 3.53 7.55
C GLY A 117 12.00 3.09 6.58
N PHE A 118 11.90 3.47 5.31
CA PHE A 118 12.93 3.24 4.30
C PHE A 118 14.22 4.04 4.61
N VAL A 119 14.08 5.33 4.94
CA VAL A 119 15.20 6.21 5.29
C VAL A 119 15.91 5.72 6.56
N CYS A 120 15.16 5.33 7.59
CA CYS A 120 15.72 4.78 8.82
C CYS A 120 16.52 3.50 8.55
N TRP A 121 16.03 2.62 7.69
CA TRP A 121 16.75 1.42 7.28
C TRP A 121 18.07 1.76 6.57
N LEU A 122 18.05 2.71 5.62
CA LEU A 122 19.27 3.17 4.92
C LEU A 122 20.32 3.73 5.89
N ILE A 123 19.89 4.49 6.90
CA ILE A 123 20.79 5.06 7.92
C ILE A 123 21.41 3.95 8.77
N GLN A 124 20.61 2.95 9.18
CA GLN A 124 21.09 1.83 9.99
C GLN A 124 22.07 0.94 9.21
N GLU A 125 21.79 0.67 7.95
CA GLU A 125 22.66 -0.15 7.10
C GLU A 125 24.01 0.53 6.83
N ARG A 126 24.01 1.86 6.64
CA ARG A 126 25.25 2.65 6.55
C ARG A 126 26.08 2.61 7.83
N LYS A 127 25.45 2.64 9.00
CA LYS A 127 26.14 2.53 10.29
C LYS A 127 26.78 1.15 10.46
N ALA A 128 26.01 0.09 10.23
CA ALA A 128 26.51 -1.28 10.32
C ALA A 128 27.72 -1.52 9.40
N ARG A 129 27.71 -0.97 8.17
CA ARG A 129 28.82 -1.09 7.23
C ARG A 129 30.09 -0.35 7.66
N LYS A 130 29.95 0.77 8.39
CA LYS A 130 31.10 1.54 8.89
C LYS A 130 31.78 0.88 10.09
N GLU A 131 31.07 0.08 10.87
CA GLU A 131 31.62 -0.61 12.04
C GLU A 131 32.39 -1.89 11.66
N THR A 132 32.29 -2.35 10.40
CA THR A 132 32.98 -3.55 9.89
C THR A 132 34.27 -3.25 9.12
N ILE A 133 34.63 -1.97 8.96
CA ILE A 133 35.86 -1.48 8.29
C ILE A 133 36.77 -0.89 9.35
#